data_AF-A0A2H0PKT5-F1
#
_entry.id   AF-A0A2H0PKT5-F1
#
_cell.length_a   1.000
_cell.length_b   1.000
_cell.length_c   1.000
_cell.angle_alpha   90.00
_cell.angle_beta   90.00
_cell.angle_gamma   90.00
#
_symmetry.space_group_name_H-M   'P 1'
#
loop_
_entity.id
_entity.type
_entity.pdbx_description
1 polymer ?
#
loop_
_entity_poly.entity_id
_entity_poly.type
_entity_poly.pdbx_seq_one_letter_code
_entity_poly.pdbx_strand_id
1 'polypeptide(L)'
;MTYEKSGTSLKQEFKHAEFCSIDEADDRLDDADYTITACNYKKSGNATGWADNFNAARFSFDVDSLAGNYAYIWQAGKQDPRSRRFSFKVDVEGSATTANAYYGYGPSVYTEDSECAEFSDYLIDGMVCNWTGPGGFLSKTPEERDAIVQPYVQRQTLELVSDVWTVTDEQIKYPPTNACTCTGACGFTYLTPDEDFSNDSDQVGTPIFDLDDFADYEADFSAPGAPSF
;
A
#
# COMPACT_ATOMS: atom_id res chain seq x y z
N MET A 1 -4.61 1.23 18.97
CA MET A 1 -5.84 1.47 18.18
C MET A 1 -6.50 2.71 18.75
N THR A 2 -6.86 3.66 17.89
CA THR A 2 -7.63 4.86 18.26
C THR A 2 -8.89 4.91 17.39
N TYR A 3 -9.97 5.49 17.91
CA TYR A 3 -11.22 5.63 17.16
C TYR A 3 -12.00 6.87 17.58
N GLU A 4 -12.77 7.41 16.66
CA GLU A 4 -13.71 8.52 16.85
C GLU A 4 -15.03 8.10 16.22
N LYS A 5 -16.14 8.16 16.97
CA LYS A 5 -17.47 7.87 16.45
C LYS A 5 -18.40 9.06 16.66
N SER A 6 -19.07 9.50 15.60
CA SER A 6 -20.08 10.55 15.62
C SER A 6 -21.29 10.15 14.79
N GLY A 7 -22.39 9.80 15.46
CA GLY A 7 -23.56 9.22 14.79
C GLY A 7 -23.20 7.89 14.11
N THR A 8 -23.40 7.82 12.79
CA THR A 8 -23.01 6.68 11.95
C THR A 8 -21.59 6.79 11.41
N SER A 9 -20.93 7.95 11.51
CA SER A 9 -19.54 8.09 11.10
C SER A 9 -18.59 7.46 12.12
N LEU A 10 -17.65 6.66 11.64
CA LEU A 10 -16.59 6.04 12.41
C LEU A 10 -15.25 6.27 11.73
N LYS A 11 -14.31 6.87 12.46
CA LYS A 11 -12.89 6.88 12.11
C LYS A 11 -12.14 5.92 13.00
N GLN A 12 -11.21 5.16 12.44
CA GLN A 12 -10.36 4.24 13.19
C GLN A 12 -8.93 4.31 12.68
N GLU A 13 -7.98 4.14 13.59
CA GLU A 13 -6.57 3.95 13.25
C GLU A 13 -5.98 2.75 14.01
N PHE A 14 -5.29 1.90 13.27
CA PHE A 14 -4.56 0.75 13.76
C PHE A 14 -3.10 0.90 13.36
N LYS A 15 -2.21 0.60 14.30
CA LYS A 15 -0.77 0.57 14.05
C LYS A 15 -0.19 -0.67 14.72
N HIS A 16 0.72 -1.32 14.04
CA HIS A 16 1.43 -2.50 14.48
C HIS A 16 2.86 -2.47 13.93
N ALA A 17 3.82 -2.91 14.72
CA ALA A 17 5.21 -3.03 14.29
C ALA A 17 5.91 -4.13 15.09
N GLU A 18 6.89 -4.80 14.47
CA GLU A 18 7.68 -5.83 15.15
C GLU A 18 8.99 -5.25 15.69
N PHE A 19 9.19 -5.42 17.01
CA PHE A 19 10.30 -4.86 17.76
C PHE A 19 11.48 -5.82 17.85
N CYS A 20 12.68 -5.27 17.67
CA CYS A 20 13.94 -6.02 17.62
C CYS A 20 14.45 -6.56 18.97
N SER A 21 13.85 -6.15 20.10
CA SER A 21 14.28 -6.55 21.44
C SER A 21 13.09 -6.54 22.41
N ILE A 22 13.09 -7.49 23.35
CA ILE A 22 12.13 -7.60 24.45
C ILE A 22 12.61 -6.95 25.76
N ASP A 23 13.82 -6.41 25.81
CA ASP A 23 14.49 -6.18 27.10
C ASP A 23 14.24 -4.80 27.74
N GLU A 24 13.81 -3.78 27.01
CA GLU A 24 13.38 -2.51 27.63
C GLU A 24 12.00 -2.09 27.10
N ALA A 25 11.06 -1.87 28.02
CA ALA A 25 9.65 -1.63 27.75
C ALA A 25 9.32 -0.15 27.51
N ASP A 26 10.21 0.78 27.90
CA ASP A 26 9.98 2.23 27.83
C ASP A 26 10.14 2.77 26.40
N ASP A 27 11.23 2.44 25.70
CA ASP A 27 11.53 3.01 24.37
C ASP A 27 10.66 2.52 23.20
N ARG A 28 9.65 1.68 23.43
CA ARG A 28 8.84 1.09 22.34
C ARG A 28 7.64 1.92 21.93
N LEU A 29 7.15 2.74 22.84
CA LEU A 29 5.97 3.56 22.69
C LEU A 29 6.38 4.99 23.01
N ASP A 30 5.85 5.95 22.26
CA ASP A 30 6.12 7.36 22.58
C ASP A 30 5.66 7.69 24.02
N ASP A 31 6.50 8.41 24.75
CA ASP A 31 6.45 8.60 26.21
C ASP A 31 5.19 9.37 26.70
N ALA A 32 4.44 9.99 25.78
CA ALA A 32 3.24 10.77 26.09
C ALA A 32 1.92 10.02 25.84
N ASP A 33 1.82 9.26 24.74
CA ASP A 33 0.54 8.73 24.25
C ASP A 33 0.49 7.19 24.16
N TYR A 34 1.58 6.51 24.52
CA TYR A 34 1.71 5.05 24.44
C TYR A 34 1.35 4.46 23.07
N THR A 35 1.61 5.22 22.00
CA THR A 35 1.32 4.80 20.62
C THR A 35 2.56 4.26 19.92
N ILE A 36 2.33 3.32 18.99
CA ILE A 36 3.35 2.89 18.03
C ILE A 36 3.44 4.00 16.97
N THR A 37 4.64 4.50 16.75
CA THR A 37 4.92 5.50 15.72
C THR A 37 5.98 4.99 14.75
N ALA A 38 5.96 5.53 13.54
CA ALA A 38 7.04 5.42 12.58
C ALA A 38 8.41 5.81 13.19
N CYS A 39 8.40 6.78 14.10
CA CYS A 39 9.57 7.32 14.78
C CYS A 39 10.30 6.32 15.68
N ASN A 40 9.60 5.31 16.18
CA ASN A 40 10.19 4.29 17.05
C ASN A 40 10.97 3.23 16.24
N TYR A 41 11.54 3.61 15.09
CA TYR A 41 12.35 2.74 14.23
C TYR A 41 13.76 2.55 14.80
N LYS A 42 14.27 1.31 14.73
CA LYS A 42 15.62 0.95 15.20
C LYS A 42 16.70 1.53 14.29
N LYS A 43 17.26 2.66 14.72
CA LYS A 43 18.43 3.29 14.09
C LYS A 43 19.71 2.48 14.37
N SER A 44 20.70 2.61 13.47
CA SER A 44 22.01 2.00 13.69
C SER A 44 22.62 2.52 15.00
N GLY A 45 22.99 1.61 15.91
CA GLY A 45 23.51 1.97 17.23
C GLY A 45 22.46 2.10 18.34
N ASN A 46 21.16 2.06 18.01
CA ASN A 46 20.09 1.93 19.01
C ASN A 46 19.70 0.45 19.20
N ALA A 47 19.53 0.03 20.45
CA ALA A 47 19.07 -1.31 20.82
C ALA A 47 17.53 -1.44 20.76
N THR A 48 16.81 -0.32 20.79
CA THR A 48 15.35 -0.24 20.92
C THR A 48 14.68 0.17 19.60
N GLY A 49 13.38 -0.10 19.48
CA GLY A 49 12.57 0.21 18.30
C GLY A 49 12.16 -0.97 17.41
N TRP A 50 11.25 -0.69 16.47
CA TRP A 50 10.80 -1.63 15.45
C TRP A 50 11.83 -1.72 14.32
N ALA A 51 11.97 -2.91 13.74
CA ALA A 51 12.84 -3.09 12.57
C ALA A 51 12.25 -4.04 11.53
N ASP A 52 11.06 -4.58 11.79
CA ASP A 52 10.38 -5.53 10.92
C ASP A 52 8.88 -5.22 10.91
N ASN A 53 8.22 -5.54 9.80
CA ASN A 53 6.77 -5.48 9.59
C ASN A 53 6.03 -4.30 10.25
N PHE A 54 6.27 -3.08 9.75
CA PHE A 54 5.42 -1.95 10.12
C PHE A 54 4.12 -1.98 9.33
N ASN A 55 3.02 -1.82 10.04
CA ASN A 55 1.67 -1.89 9.52
C ASN A 55 0.85 -0.72 10.09
N ALA A 56 0.16 0.02 9.24
CA ALA A 56 -0.78 1.03 9.66
C ALA A 56 -2.04 0.97 8.82
N ALA A 57 -3.20 1.02 9.46
CA ALA A 57 -4.48 1.09 8.77
C ALA A 57 -5.27 2.28 9.31
N ARG A 58 -5.91 3.02 8.42
CA ARG A 58 -6.80 4.12 8.78
C ARG A 58 -8.07 4.05 7.97
N PHE A 59 -9.19 4.16 8.66
CA PHE A 59 -10.52 4.03 8.06
C PHE A 59 -11.37 5.25 8.45
N SER A 60 -12.21 5.70 7.54
CA SER A 60 -13.26 6.70 7.79
C SER A 60 -14.48 6.32 6.98
N PHE A 61 -15.50 5.79 7.64
CA PHE A 61 -16.67 5.23 6.97
C PHE A 61 -17.96 5.40 7.77
N ASP A 62 -19.08 5.25 7.09
CA ASP A 62 -20.41 5.16 7.67
C ASP A 62 -20.69 3.71 8.09
N VAL A 63 -21.00 3.48 9.37
CA VAL A 63 -21.14 2.12 9.93
C VAL A 63 -22.37 1.36 9.45
N ASP A 64 -23.36 2.04 8.88
CA ASP A 64 -24.60 1.41 8.39
C ASP A 64 -24.45 0.99 6.93
N SER A 65 -23.82 1.82 6.12
CA SER A 65 -23.67 1.63 4.67
C SER A 65 -22.30 1.12 4.24
N LEU A 66 -21.29 1.20 5.11
CA LEU A 66 -19.87 0.98 4.83
C LEU A 66 -19.27 1.97 3.81
N ALA A 67 -20.01 2.99 3.40
CA ALA A 67 -19.51 4.03 2.50
C ALA A 67 -18.36 4.81 3.16
N GLY A 68 -17.27 5.02 2.44
CA GLY A 68 -16.11 5.73 2.95
C GLY A 68 -14.77 5.25 2.40
N ASN A 69 -13.70 5.74 3.03
CA ASN A 69 -12.33 5.50 2.59
C ASN A 69 -11.60 4.65 3.62
N TYR A 70 -10.79 3.73 3.11
CA TYR A 70 -9.98 2.81 3.87
C TYR A 70 -8.58 2.81 3.28
N ALA A 71 -7.56 2.97 4.12
CA ALA A 71 -6.18 2.96 3.70
C ALA A 71 -5.37 2.02 4.59
N TYR A 72 -4.44 1.32 3.98
CA TYR A 72 -3.52 0.42 4.66
C TYR A 72 -2.11 0.55 4.09
N ILE A 73 -1.14 0.55 4.99
CA ILE A 73 0.28 0.68 4.71
C ILE A 73 0.97 -0.54 5.30
N TRP A 74 1.83 -1.17 4.51
CA TRP A 74 2.74 -2.19 4.99
C TRP A 74 4.16 -1.90 4.50
N GLN A 75 5.11 -1.96 5.43
CA GLN A 75 6.53 -1.93 5.13
C GLN A 75 7.20 -3.16 5.71
N ALA A 76 7.91 -3.89 4.86
CA ALA A 76 8.45 -5.20 5.22
C ALA A 76 9.47 -5.08 6.36
N GLY A 77 10.28 -4.02 6.41
CA GLY A 77 11.19 -3.83 7.54
C GLY A 77 12.36 -2.92 7.21
N LYS A 78 13.44 -3.11 7.98
CA LYS A 78 14.70 -2.41 7.81
C LYS A 78 15.24 -2.58 6.39
N GLN A 79 15.65 -1.47 5.77
CA GLN A 79 16.13 -1.35 4.38
C GLN A 79 15.06 -1.49 3.31
N ASP A 80 13.79 -1.65 3.69
CA ASP A 80 12.69 -1.47 2.76
C ASP A 80 12.52 0.03 2.48
N PRO A 81 12.84 0.53 1.27
CA PRO A 81 12.89 1.97 1.02
C PRO A 81 11.52 2.58 0.72
N ARG A 82 10.48 1.75 0.51
CA ARG A 82 9.13 2.21 0.16
C ARG A 82 8.08 1.32 0.78
N SER A 83 6.99 1.93 1.23
CA SER A 83 5.85 1.19 1.73
C SER A 83 4.95 0.70 0.60
N ARG A 84 4.32 -0.46 0.82
CA ARG A 84 3.21 -0.96 0.01
C ARG A 84 1.94 -0.35 0.55
N ARG A 85 1.13 0.23 -0.32
CA ARG A 85 -0.05 0.99 0.07
C ARG A 85 -1.27 0.46 -0.66
N PHE A 86 -2.34 0.31 0.10
CA PHE A 86 -3.63 -0.17 -0.34
C PHE A 86 -4.66 0.89 0.01
N SER A 87 -5.41 1.33 -0.99
CA SER A 87 -6.48 2.31 -0.83
C SER A 87 -7.77 1.67 -1.31
N PHE A 88 -8.83 1.79 -0.53
CA PHE A 88 -10.13 1.21 -0.85
C PHE A 88 -11.21 2.25 -0.57
N LYS A 89 -12.00 2.57 -1.58
CA LYS A 89 -13.12 3.51 -1.47
C LYS A 89 -14.41 2.78 -1.75
N VAL A 90 -15.38 2.94 -0.86
CA VAL A 90 -16.72 2.38 -0.99
C VAL A 90 -17.70 3.51 -1.26
N ASP A 91 -18.46 3.39 -2.34
CA ASP A 91 -19.52 4.30 -2.72
C ASP A 91 -20.86 3.56 -2.67
N VAL A 92 -21.90 4.25 -2.23
CA VAL A 92 -23.27 3.71 -2.14
C VAL A 92 -24.23 4.64 -2.87
N GLU A 93 -24.80 4.14 -3.96
CA GLU A 93 -25.78 4.85 -4.78
C GLU A 93 -27.10 4.06 -4.84
N GLY A 94 -28.09 4.52 -4.07
CA GLY A 94 -29.38 3.82 -3.97
C GLY A 94 -29.22 2.46 -3.30
N SER A 95 -29.41 1.38 -4.06
CA SER A 95 -29.22 0.00 -3.59
C SER A 95 -27.91 -0.63 -4.07
N ALA A 96 -27.11 0.09 -4.86
CA ALA A 96 -25.83 -0.39 -5.34
C ALA A 96 -24.72 0.05 -4.38
N THR A 97 -23.82 -0.87 -4.07
CA THR A 97 -22.60 -0.62 -3.29
C THR A 97 -21.42 -1.05 -4.12
N THR A 98 -20.62 -0.09 -4.54
CA THR A 98 -19.45 -0.27 -5.39
C THR A 98 -18.19 0.12 -4.66
N ALA A 99 -17.04 -0.37 -5.12
CA ALA A 99 -15.76 0.04 -4.58
C ALA A 99 -14.68 0.10 -5.65
N ASN A 100 -13.70 0.99 -5.44
CA ASN A 100 -12.42 0.93 -6.13
C ASN A 100 -11.33 0.55 -5.11
N ALA A 101 -10.59 -0.51 -5.42
CA ALA A 101 -9.42 -0.95 -4.69
C ALA A 101 -8.17 -0.61 -5.48
N TYR A 102 -7.23 0.10 -4.88
CA TYR A 102 -5.98 0.51 -5.46
C TYR A 102 -4.79 -0.10 -4.72
N TYR A 103 -3.75 -0.41 -5.47
CA TYR A 103 -2.44 -0.79 -4.92
C TYR A 103 -1.32 -0.03 -5.63
N GLY A 104 -0.32 0.35 -4.83
CA GLY A 104 0.94 0.86 -5.31
C GLY A 104 1.95 1.04 -4.19
N TYR A 105 2.92 1.92 -4.42
CA TYR A 105 4.00 2.21 -3.49
C TYR A 105 3.95 3.67 -3.05
N GLY A 106 4.14 3.90 -1.75
CA GLY A 106 4.38 5.23 -1.21
C GLY A 106 5.81 5.36 -0.67
N PRO A 107 6.16 6.49 -0.03
CA PRO A 107 7.45 6.63 0.62
C PRO A 107 7.64 5.56 1.69
N SER A 108 8.89 5.36 2.15
CA SER A 108 9.18 4.61 3.38
C SER A 108 8.27 5.08 4.52
N VAL A 109 8.02 4.30 5.56
CA VAL A 109 7.37 4.73 6.81
C VAL A 109 8.38 5.17 7.87
N TYR A 110 9.66 5.26 7.54
CA TYR A 110 10.69 5.87 8.39
C TYR A 110 11.69 6.65 7.53
N THR A 111 12.27 7.71 8.09
CA THR A 111 13.46 8.38 7.56
C THR A 111 14.68 8.01 8.40
N GLU A 112 15.85 7.82 7.77
CA GLU A 112 17.10 7.59 8.51
C GLU A 112 17.58 8.87 9.21
N ASP A 113 17.28 10.02 8.62
CA ASP A 113 17.60 11.34 9.18
C ASP A 113 16.64 11.68 10.32
N SER A 114 17.23 12.20 11.40
CA SER A 114 16.71 12.32 12.77
C SER A 114 15.49 13.20 13.00
N GLU A 115 14.78 13.62 11.95
CA GLU A 115 13.53 14.36 12.08
C GLU A 115 12.41 13.45 11.62
N CYS A 116 11.50 13.14 12.55
CA CYS A 116 10.26 12.46 12.27
C CYS A 116 9.48 13.24 11.20
N ALA A 117 9.68 12.92 9.93
CA ALA A 117 8.69 13.25 8.92
C ALA A 117 7.51 12.32 9.21
N GLU A 118 6.42 12.86 9.75
CA GLU A 118 5.20 12.09 9.92
C GLU A 118 4.76 11.56 8.55
N PHE A 119 4.83 10.25 8.38
CA PHE A 119 4.19 9.53 7.28
C PHE A 119 2.68 9.61 7.49
N SER A 120 2.11 10.75 7.11
CA SER A 120 0.79 11.17 7.58
C SER A 120 -0.32 10.97 6.56
N ASP A 121 0.02 10.77 5.29
CA ASP A 121 -0.98 10.84 4.23
C ASP A 121 -1.59 9.49 3.83
N TYR A 122 -1.00 8.32 4.10
CA TYR A 122 -1.55 7.02 3.68
C TYR A 122 -1.79 6.88 2.16
N LEU A 123 -1.26 7.77 1.31
CA LEU A 123 -1.49 7.79 -0.14
C LEU A 123 -0.46 7.00 -0.94
N ILE A 124 -0.87 6.39 -2.04
CA ILE A 124 0.06 5.84 -3.05
C ILE A 124 0.77 7.02 -3.76
N ASP A 125 2.03 6.84 -4.17
CA ASP A 125 2.79 7.80 -5.01
C ASP A 125 2.97 7.31 -6.45
N GLY A 126 2.68 6.03 -6.70
CA GLY A 126 2.82 5.40 -8.01
C GLY A 126 3.24 3.94 -7.92
N MET A 127 3.70 3.39 -9.03
CA MET A 127 4.02 1.98 -9.17
C MET A 127 5.53 1.73 -9.31
N VAL A 128 6.03 0.75 -8.56
CA VAL A 128 7.37 0.17 -8.77
C VAL A 128 7.20 -1.17 -9.48
N CYS A 129 7.44 -1.19 -10.78
CA CYS A 129 7.20 -2.38 -11.60
C CYS A 129 8.27 -3.47 -11.46
N ASN A 130 9.50 -3.13 -11.06
CA ASN A 130 10.51 -4.13 -10.70
C ASN A 130 11.10 -3.84 -9.33
N TRP A 131 10.56 -4.54 -8.33
CA TRP A 131 10.95 -4.36 -6.93
C TRP A 131 12.32 -4.97 -6.60
N THR A 132 12.51 -6.28 -6.83
CA THR A 132 13.71 -7.03 -6.42
C THR A 132 14.54 -7.60 -7.58
N GLY A 133 14.07 -7.52 -8.82
CA GLY A 133 14.75 -8.09 -9.97
C GLY A 133 16.00 -7.30 -10.38
N PRO A 134 16.85 -7.88 -11.26
CA PRO A 134 18.06 -7.21 -11.75
C PRO A 134 17.78 -5.82 -12.33
N GLY A 135 18.56 -4.83 -11.89
CA GLY A 135 18.39 -3.43 -12.29
C GLY A 135 17.15 -2.74 -11.70
N GLY A 136 16.36 -3.46 -10.90
CA GLY A 136 15.16 -2.98 -10.21
C GLY A 136 15.46 -2.14 -8.97
N PHE A 137 14.40 -1.81 -8.25
CA PHE A 137 14.37 -0.83 -7.17
C PHE A 137 15.42 -1.06 -6.08
N LEU A 138 15.53 -2.29 -5.58
CA LEU A 138 16.50 -2.58 -4.50
C LEU A 138 17.97 -2.47 -4.95
N SER A 139 18.26 -2.56 -6.26
CA SER A 139 19.63 -2.45 -6.80
C SER A 139 20.10 -1.01 -7.03
N LYS A 140 19.20 -0.03 -6.88
CA LYS A 140 19.40 1.40 -7.18
C LYS A 140 19.85 2.18 -5.95
N THR A 141 20.56 3.30 -6.15
CA THR A 141 20.83 4.27 -5.07
C THR A 141 19.54 4.94 -4.60
N PRO A 142 19.50 5.58 -3.41
CA PRO A 142 18.34 6.34 -2.96
C PRO A 142 17.81 7.34 -3.99
N GLU A 143 18.69 8.08 -4.67
CA GLU A 143 18.32 9.09 -5.66
C GLU A 143 17.74 8.46 -6.94
N GLU A 144 18.25 7.29 -7.34
CA GLU A 144 17.78 6.58 -8.52
C GLU A 144 16.45 5.85 -8.30
N ARG A 145 16.10 5.55 -7.04
CA ARG A 145 14.88 4.83 -6.67
C ARG A 145 13.61 5.64 -6.96
N ASP A 146 13.63 6.93 -6.67
CA ASP A 146 12.48 7.80 -6.95
C ASP A 146 12.26 7.96 -8.45
N ALA A 147 13.34 7.98 -9.25
CA ALA A 147 13.27 8.11 -10.69
C ALA A 147 12.64 6.90 -11.41
N ILE A 148 12.50 5.75 -10.75
CA ILE A 148 11.87 4.57 -11.35
C ILE A 148 10.42 4.34 -10.90
N VAL A 149 9.91 5.14 -9.97
CA VAL A 149 8.48 5.16 -9.65
C VAL A 149 7.73 5.68 -10.88
N GLN A 150 6.74 4.91 -11.35
CA GLN A 150 5.97 5.23 -12.54
C GLN A 150 4.58 5.77 -12.15
N PRO A 151 3.98 6.68 -12.94
CA PRO A 151 2.70 7.32 -12.64
C PRO A 151 1.52 6.38 -12.97
N TYR A 152 1.52 5.18 -12.40
CA TYR A 152 0.47 4.19 -12.56
C TYR A 152 0.10 3.58 -11.20
N VAL A 153 -1.04 2.89 -11.15
CA VAL A 153 -1.49 2.08 -10.01
C VAL A 153 -2.15 0.80 -10.49
N GLN A 154 -2.18 -0.22 -9.64
CA GLN A 154 -3.11 -1.33 -9.86
C GLN A 154 -4.50 -0.92 -9.36
N ARG A 155 -5.56 -1.20 -10.13
CA ARG A 155 -6.95 -0.96 -9.74
C ARG A 155 -7.80 -2.21 -9.91
N GLN A 156 -8.74 -2.42 -9.00
CA GLN A 156 -9.89 -3.30 -9.19
C GLN A 156 -11.16 -2.52 -8.86
N THR A 157 -12.17 -2.61 -9.72
CA THR A 157 -13.53 -2.17 -9.40
C THR A 157 -14.33 -3.36 -8.92
N LEU A 158 -15.08 -3.15 -7.85
CA LEU A 158 -15.86 -4.18 -7.19
C LEU A 158 -17.30 -3.73 -7.00
N GLU A 159 -18.20 -4.71 -6.98
CA GLU A 159 -19.61 -4.55 -6.60
C GLU A 159 -19.91 -5.51 -5.46
N LEU A 160 -20.65 -5.03 -4.45
CA LEU A 160 -21.12 -5.86 -3.35
C LEU A 160 -22.42 -6.56 -3.77
N VAL A 161 -22.33 -7.87 -4.05
CA VAL A 161 -23.46 -8.69 -4.47
C VAL A 161 -23.67 -9.79 -3.44
N SER A 162 -24.85 -9.80 -2.80
CA SER A 162 -25.18 -10.78 -1.75
C SER A 162 -24.12 -10.85 -0.64
N ASP A 163 -23.69 -9.67 -0.14
CA ASP A 163 -22.66 -9.51 0.90
C ASP A 163 -21.25 -9.98 0.51
N VAL A 164 -20.98 -10.19 -0.78
CA VAL A 164 -19.67 -10.58 -1.31
C VAL A 164 -19.18 -9.57 -2.34
N TRP A 165 -17.97 -9.06 -2.14
CA TRP A 165 -17.30 -8.21 -3.12
C TRP A 165 -16.92 -9.05 -4.34
N THR A 166 -17.45 -8.66 -5.50
CA THR A 166 -17.16 -9.30 -6.79
C THR A 166 -16.42 -8.30 -7.67
N VAL A 167 -15.31 -8.72 -8.27
CA VAL A 167 -14.55 -7.88 -9.21
C VAL A 167 -15.34 -7.74 -10.52
N THR A 168 -15.58 -6.51 -10.94
CA THR A 168 -16.28 -6.17 -12.19
C THR A 168 -15.35 -5.62 -13.26
N ASP A 169 -14.20 -5.06 -12.84
CA ASP A 169 -13.13 -4.55 -13.71
C ASP A 169 -11.78 -4.69 -13.00
N GLU A 170 -10.71 -4.94 -13.74
CA GLU A 170 -9.35 -5.05 -13.19
C GLU A 170 -8.31 -4.45 -14.13
N GLN A 171 -7.41 -3.64 -13.58
CA GLN A 171 -6.21 -3.10 -14.21
C GLN A 171 -5.02 -3.43 -13.30
N ILE A 172 -4.61 -4.69 -13.34
CA ILE A 172 -3.59 -5.23 -12.43
C ILE A 172 -2.38 -5.82 -13.17
N LYS A 173 -2.36 -5.82 -14.50
CA LYS A 173 -1.36 -6.56 -15.28
C LYS A 173 -0.24 -5.61 -15.70
N TYR A 174 0.99 -5.98 -15.39
CA TYR A 174 2.17 -5.21 -15.78
C TYR A 174 3.39 -6.13 -15.87
N PRO A 175 4.29 -5.94 -16.84
CA PRO A 175 5.52 -6.70 -16.88
C PRO A 175 6.41 -6.27 -15.70
N PRO A 176 6.98 -7.20 -14.91
CA PRO A 176 7.83 -6.88 -13.77
C PRO A 176 9.24 -6.45 -14.21
N THR A 177 9.30 -5.41 -15.03
CA THR A 177 10.53 -4.80 -15.55
C THR A 177 10.71 -3.40 -14.98
N ASN A 178 11.84 -2.75 -15.28
CA ASN A 178 12.10 -1.39 -14.80
C ASN A 178 11.14 -0.33 -15.38
N ALA A 179 10.32 -0.69 -16.37
CA ALA A 179 9.24 0.13 -16.87
C ALA A 179 7.92 -0.67 -16.84
N CYS A 180 6.83 -0.03 -16.43
CA CYS A 180 5.51 -0.67 -16.43
C CYS A 180 4.97 -0.83 -17.86
N THR A 181 5.33 0.07 -18.78
CA THR A 181 4.70 0.20 -20.11
C THR A 181 5.36 -0.61 -21.21
N CYS A 182 6.01 -1.72 -20.87
CA CYS A 182 6.69 -2.50 -21.89
C CYS A 182 5.66 -3.16 -22.85
N THR A 183 5.66 -2.70 -24.10
CA THR A 183 4.76 -3.13 -25.17
C THR A 183 5.52 -4.09 -26.11
N GLY A 184 5.46 -5.39 -25.83
CA GLY A 184 6.09 -6.43 -26.64
C GLY A 184 6.72 -7.55 -25.81
N ALA A 185 7.70 -8.26 -26.39
CA ALA A 185 8.44 -9.33 -25.69
C ALA A 185 9.42 -8.74 -24.66
N CYS A 186 8.93 -8.46 -23.46
CA CYS A 186 9.68 -7.86 -22.34
C CYS A 186 10.57 -8.88 -21.59
N GLY A 187 10.78 -10.07 -22.17
CA GLY A 187 11.52 -11.17 -21.54
C GLY A 187 10.82 -11.76 -20.30
N PHE A 188 9.56 -11.40 -20.05
CA PHE A 188 8.76 -11.93 -18.95
C PHE A 188 7.47 -12.55 -19.49
N THR A 189 7.12 -13.71 -18.97
CA THR A 189 5.91 -14.45 -19.29
C THR A 189 5.21 -14.78 -17.98
N TYR A 190 3.93 -14.43 -17.87
CA TYR A 190 3.11 -14.95 -16.77
C TYR A 190 2.87 -16.44 -17.02
N LEU A 191 3.14 -17.25 -15.99
CA LEU A 191 2.70 -18.64 -15.98
C LEU A 191 1.27 -18.63 -15.44
N THR A 192 0.30 -18.97 -16.27
CA THR A 192 -1.02 -19.34 -15.76
C THR A 192 -0.92 -20.79 -15.28
N PRO A 193 -1.36 -21.10 -14.04
CA PRO A 193 -1.50 -22.48 -13.65
C PRO A 193 -2.61 -23.12 -14.49
N ASP A 194 -2.24 -23.91 -15.49
CA ASP A 194 -3.13 -24.95 -16.02
C ASP A 194 -3.33 -26.02 -14.93
N GLU A 195 -4.40 -26.82 -15.05
CA GLU A 195 -4.73 -27.93 -14.15
C GLU A 195 -3.58 -28.93 -13.97
N ASP A 196 -2.56 -28.88 -14.84
CA ASP A 196 -1.40 -29.78 -14.85
C ASP A 196 -0.06 -29.14 -14.37
N PHE A 197 -0.07 -27.88 -13.89
CA PHE A 197 1.16 -27.14 -13.51
C PHE A 197 2.25 -27.11 -14.61
N SER A 198 1.91 -27.42 -15.86
CA SER A 198 2.83 -27.29 -16.98
C SER A 198 3.07 -25.81 -17.25
N ASN A 199 4.33 -25.46 -17.52
CA ASN A 199 4.70 -24.11 -17.93
C ASN A 199 4.02 -23.80 -19.27
N ASP A 200 2.82 -23.23 -19.23
CA ASP A 200 2.24 -22.60 -20.41
C ASP A 200 2.93 -21.24 -20.54
N SER A 201 3.86 -21.17 -21.50
CA SER A 201 4.47 -19.90 -21.85
C SER A 201 3.47 -19.18 -22.75
N ASP A 202 2.60 -18.39 -22.14
CA ASP A 202 1.81 -17.42 -22.88
C ASP A 202 2.81 -16.43 -23.52
N GLN A 203 3.23 -16.71 -24.75
CA GLN A 203 4.05 -15.83 -25.57
C GLN A 203 3.13 -14.69 -26.02
N VAL A 204 2.84 -13.77 -25.09
CA VAL A 204 1.80 -12.75 -25.31
C VAL A 204 2.29 -11.74 -26.35
N GLY A 205 1.76 -11.85 -27.56
CA GLY A 205 1.84 -10.83 -28.63
C GLY A 205 0.93 -9.63 -28.41
N THR A 206 0.36 -9.50 -27.21
CA THR A 206 -0.53 -8.43 -26.75
C THR A 206 0.20 -7.59 -25.68
N PRO A 207 -0.05 -6.27 -25.59
CA PRO A 207 0.55 -5.43 -24.55
C PRO A 207 0.27 -6.00 -23.15
N ILE A 208 1.33 -6.21 -22.35
CA ILE A 208 1.26 -6.75 -20.98
C ILE A 208 1.01 -5.62 -19.96
N PHE A 209 0.57 -4.47 -20.43
CA PHE A 209 0.38 -3.26 -19.63
C PHE A 209 -1.09 -2.90 -19.58
N ASP A 210 -1.66 -3.08 -18.39
CA ASP A 210 -3.04 -2.81 -18.01
C ASP A 210 -3.03 -2.36 -16.55
N LEU A 211 -2.48 -1.17 -16.35
CA LEU A 211 -2.50 -0.43 -15.09
C LEU A 211 -3.34 0.82 -15.28
N ASP A 212 -3.89 1.32 -14.18
CA ASP A 212 -4.62 2.58 -14.19
C ASP A 212 -3.67 3.79 -14.10
N ASP A 213 -4.12 4.95 -14.56
CA ASP A 213 -3.34 6.19 -14.44
C ASP A 213 -3.32 6.64 -12.97
N PHE A 214 -2.15 7.10 -12.50
CA PHE A 214 -2.05 7.61 -11.14
C PHE A 214 -2.92 8.85 -10.91
N ALA A 215 -3.14 9.67 -11.95
CA ALA A 215 -4.00 10.85 -11.84
C ALA A 215 -5.47 10.49 -11.56
N ASP A 216 -5.94 9.33 -12.07
CA ASP A 216 -7.31 8.85 -11.82
C ASP A 216 -7.46 8.42 -10.35
N TYR A 217 -6.44 7.77 -9.77
CA TYR A 217 -6.37 7.50 -8.33
C TYR A 217 -6.38 8.79 -7.49
N GLU A 218 -5.57 9.80 -7.84
CA GLU A 218 -5.53 11.07 -7.11
C GLU A 218 -6.87 11.82 -7.16
N ALA A 219 -7.63 11.67 -8.25
CA ALA A 219 -8.96 12.24 -8.39
C ALA A 219 -10.04 11.46 -7.62
N ASP A 220 -9.91 10.14 -7.50
CA ASP A 220 -10.92 9.27 -6.89
C ASP A 220 -10.76 9.14 -5.37
N PHE A 221 -9.52 9.05 -4.88
CA PHE A 221 -9.23 8.68 -3.49
C PHE A 221 -8.63 9.84 -2.69
N SER A 222 -9.11 9.96 -1.44
CA SER A 222 -8.46 10.79 -0.43
C SER A 222 -8.29 9.99 0.85
N ALA A 223 -7.14 10.16 1.48
CA ALA A 223 -6.83 9.43 2.68
C ALA A 223 -7.77 9.78 3.84
N PRO A 224 -8.19 8.79 4.63
CA PRO A 224 -8.97 9.04 5.83
C PRO A 224 -8.26 10.00 6.79
N GLY A 225 -9.01 10.93 7.38
CA GLY A 225 -8.51 11.75 8.48
C GLY A 225 -8.26 10.92 9.74
N ALA A 226 -7.25 11.28 10.52
CA ALA A 226 -7.02 10.64 11.82
C ALA A 226 -8.21 10.90 12.78
N PRO A 227 -8.51 9.97 13.70
CA PRO A 227 -9.39 10.25 14.83
C PRO A 227 -8.90 11.46 15.63
N SER A 228 -9.80 12.40 15.94
CA SER A 228 -9.55 13.56 16.80
C SER A 228 -10.09 13.30 18.20
N PHE A 229 -9.34 13.70 19.22
CA PHE A 229 -9.71 13.64 20.64
C PHE A 229 -10.17 15.00 21.15
#